data_AF-A0A239P8U3-F1
#
_entry.id   AF-A0A239P8U3-F1
#
_cell.length_a   1.000
_cell.length_b   1.000
_cell.length_c   1.000
_cell.angle_alpha   90.00
_cell.angle_beta   90.00
_cell.angle_gamma   90.00
#
_symmetry.space_group_name_H-M   'P 1'
#
loop_
_entity.id
_entity.type
_entity.pdbx_description
1 polymer ?
#
loop_
_entity_poly.entity_id
_entity_poly.type
_entity_poly.pdbx_seq_one_letter_code
_entity_poly.pdbx_strand_id
1 'polypeptide(L)'
;MERWEKSPSVVPTRDSLVARLRVRFADIPAENVRRCVDDLWCCCTHLGVRPEEGTIERLAASRLTGVVRGGRPPYPDGRTVTRPPGSSLTAPHRRAPAAATTPIGM
;
A
#
# COMPACT_ATOMS: atom_id res chain seq x y z
N MET A 1 45.87 -29.94 5.39
CA MET A 1 44.67 -30.62 4.87
C MET A 1 43.46 -30.03 5.57
N GLU A 2 42.46 -29.64 4.76
CA GLU A 2 41.03 -29.45 5.10
C GLU A 2 40.70 -28.28 6.06
N ARG A 3 40.39 -27.07 5.58
CA ARG A 3 39.23 -26.61 4.78
C ARG A 3 37.93 -26.65 5.61
N TRP A 4 37.57 -25.47 6.12
CA TRP A 4 36.20 -24.94 6.13
C TRP A 4 35.16 -25.75 6.91
N GLU A 5 34.95 -25.42 8.18
CA GLU A 5 33.73 -25.83 8.89
C GLU A 5 32.96 -24.61 9.41
N LYS A 6 31.96 -24.26 8.59
CA LYS A 6 30.76 -23.48 8.91
C LYS A 6 30.98 -22.09 9.50
N SER A 7 31.22 -21.15 8.58
CA SER A 7 30.57 -19.83 8.62
C SER A 7 29.21 -19.94 9.28
N PRO A 8 28.86 -19.09 10.26
CA PRO A 8 27.57 -19.18 10.91
C PRO A 8 26.54 -19.16 9.78
N SER A 9 25.75 -20.22 9.70
CA SER A 9 24.53 -20.24 8.90
C SER A 9 23.58 -19.28 9.60
N VAL A 10 23.92 -17.99 9.58
CA VAL A 10 22.98 -16.91 9.81
C VAL A 10 22.13 -17.03 8.56
N VAL A 11 21.10 -17.86 8.62
CA VAL A 11 19.90 -17.67 7.81
C VAL A 11 19.61 -16.20 8.01
N PRO A 12 19.88 -15.34 7.02
CA PRO A 12 19.70 -13.93 7.26
C PRO A 12 18.23 -13.76 7.59
N THR A 13 18.02 -13.26 8.80
CA THR A 13 16.67 -13.15 9.32
C THR A 13 16.10 -11.87 8.74
N ARG A 14 14.79 -11.80 8.67
CA ARG A 14 14.07 -10.57 8.30
C ARG A 14 14.59 -9.32 9.03
N ASP A 15 15.06 -9.47 10.26
CA ASP A 15 15.68 -8.39 11.05
C ASP A 15 17.05 -7.96 10.50
N SER A 16 17.87 -8.89 10.01
CA SER A 16 19.14 -8.59 9.32
C SER A 16 18.91 -7.80 8.03
N LEU A 17 17.87 -8.12 7.27
CA LEU A 17 17.46 -7.36 6.08
C LEU A 17 17.06 -5.93 6.43
N VAL A 18 16.24 -5.77 7.48
CA VAL A 18 15.83 -4.46 7.99
C VAL A 18 17.07 -3.66 8.41
N ALA A 19 18.02 -4.26 9.13
CA ALA A 19 19.24 -3.58 9.55
C ALA A 19 20.05 -3.07 8.34
N ARG A 20 20.25 -3.90 7.30
CA ARG A 20 20.95 -3.47 6.07
C ARG A 20 20.21 -2.32 5.37
N LEU A 21 18.90 -2.41 5.23
CA LEU A 21 18.09 -1.38 4.58
C LEU A 21 18.10 -0.07 5.37
N ARG A 22 18.11 -0.12 6.70
CA ARG A 22 18.20 1.09 7.55
C ARG A 22 19.50 1.85 7.36
N VAL A 23 20.62 1.13 7.19
CA VAL A 23 21.91 1.78 6.90
C VAL A 23 21.87 2.43 5.51
N ARG A 24 21.30 1.74 4.52
CA ARG A 24 21.24 2.23 3.13
C ARG A 24 20.27 3.40 2.95
N PHE A 25 19.16 3.40 3.69
CA PHE A 25 18.09 4.39 3.62
C PHE A 25 17.95 5.14 4.95
N ALA A 26 19.05 5.74 5.43
CA ALA A 26 19.09 6.44 6.72
C ALA A 26 18.16 7.66 6.79
N ASP A 27 17.76 8.22 5.64
CA ASP A 27 16.82 9.33 5.51
C ASP A 27 15.36 8.91 5.79
N ILE A 28 15.05 7.61 5.69
CA ILE A 28 13.72 7.06 5.94
C ILE A 28 13.64 6.59 7.39
N PRO A 29 12.57 6.92 8.14
CA PRO A 29 12.41 6.45 9.50
C PRO A 29 12.35 4.92 9.56
N ALA A 30 13.00 4.37 10.58
CA ALA A 30 13.17 2.93 10.73
C ALA A 30 11.87 2.13 10.77
N GLU A 31 10.78 2.70 11.31
CA GLU A 31 9.48 2.04 11.32
C GLU A 31 8.96 1.84 9.89
N ASN A 32 9.13 2.83 9.01
CA ASN A 32 8.68 2.75 7.62
C ASN A 32 9.45 1.67 6.86
N VAL A 33 10.75 1.53 7.13
CA VAL A 33 11.57 0.43 6.58
C VAL A 33 11.07 -0.93 7.07
N ARG A 34 10.77 -1.07 8.38
CA ARG A 34 10.24 -2.32 8.95
C ARG A 34 8.87 -2.70 8.37
N ARG A 35 7.96 -1.74 8.27
CA ARG A 35 6.64 -1.93 7.65
C ARG A 35 6.75 -2.31 6.19
N CYS A 36 7.62 -1.63 5.43
CA CYS A 36 7.85 -1.95 4.02
C CYS A 36 8.28 -3.41 3.83
N VAL A 37 9.18 -3.92 4.68
CA VAL A 37 9.61 -5.32 4.64
C VAL A 37 8.50 -6.28 5.11
N ASP A 38 7.67 -5.90 6.09
CA ASP A 38 6.48 -6.68 6.51
C ASP A 38 5.46 -6.84 5.39
N ASP A 39 5.06 -5.71 4.79
CA ASP A 39 4.12 -5.64 3.69
C ASP A 39 4.57 -6.52 2.52
N LEU A 40 5.86 -6.45 2.16
CA LEU A 40 6.40 -7.27 1.07
C LEU A 40 6.35 -8.77 1.39
N TRP A 41 6.65 -9.15 2.63
CA TRP A 41 6.54 -10.54 3.05
C TRP A 41 5.08 -11.02 2.97
N CYS A 42 4.15 -10.22 3.50
CA CYS A 42 2.72 -10.50 3.48
C CYS A 42 2.20 -10.60 2.04
N CYS A 43 2.57 -9.65 1.17
CA CYS A 43 2.20 -9.66 -0.24
C CYS A 43 2.73 -10.91 -0.96
N CYS A 44 3.99 -11.30 -0.74
CA CYS A 44 4.54 -12.52 -1.34
C CYS A 44 3.75 -13.76 -0.92
N THR A 45 3.44 -13.89 0.37
CA THR A 45 2.60 -14.99 0.87
C THR A 45 1.22 -14.98 0.24
N HIS A 46 0.57 -13.81 0.14
CA HIS A 46 -0.75 -13.68 -0.46
C HIS A 46 -0.76 -14.04 -1.95
N LEU A 47 0.31 -13.71 -2.67
CA LEU A 47 0.49 -14.02 -4.09
C LEU A 47 0.97 -15.46 -4.34
N GLY A 48 1.23 -16.25 -3.29
CA GLY A 48 1.80 -17.60 -3.39
C GLY A 48 3.27 -17.62 -3.86
N VAL A 49 3.96 -16.48 -3.82
CA VAL A 49 5.38 -16.36 -4.18
C VAL A 49 6.23 -16.66 -2.95
N ARG A 50 7.22 -17.54 -3.08
CA ARG A 50 8.16 -17.79 -1.97
C ARG A 50 8.96 -16.51 -1.68
N PRO A 51 8.88 -15.94 -0.46
CA PRO A 51 9.61 -14.73 -0.12
C PRO A 51 11.09 -15.06 0.06
N GLU A 52 11.84 -15.00 -1.04
CA GLU A 52 13.29 -15.08 -1.00
C GLU A 52 13.88 -13.73 -0.59
N GLU A 53 14.81 -13.74 0.35
CA GLU A 53 15.41 -12.53 0.91
C GLU A 53 15.99 -11.58 -0.13
N GLY A 54 16.71 -12.10 -1.12
CA GLY A 54 17.27 -11.28 -2.19
C GLY A 54 16.19 -10.61 -3.03
N THR A 55 15.03 -11.25 -3.18
CA THR A 55 13.88 -10.66 -3.88
C THR A 55 13.20 -9.60 -3.02
N ILE A 56 12.97 -9.87 -1.74
CA ILE A 56 12.40 -8.89 -0.80
C ILE A 56 13.31 -7.66 -0.68
N GLU A 57 14.63 -7.85 -0.59
CA GLU A 57 15.60 -6.76 -0.51
C GLU A 57 15.55 -5.86 -1.75
N ARG A 58 15.52 -6.45 -2.96
CA ARG A 58 15.41 -5.70 -4.21
C ARG A 58 14.10 -4.91 -4.29
N LEU A 59 12.98 -5.53 -3.91
CA LEU A 59 11.67 -4.90 -3.90
C LEU A 59 11.61 -3.75 -2.90
N ALA A 60 12.12 -3.98 -1.68
CA ALA A 60 12.21 -2.95 -0.64
C ALA A 60 13.10 -1.79 -1.08
N ALA A 61 14.28 -2.08 -1.63
CA ALA A 61 15.18 -1.05 -2.13
C ALA A 61 14.55 -0.23 -3.27
N SER A 62 13.84 -0.88 -4.19
CA SER A 62 13.10 -0.20 -5.27
C SER A 62 12.04 0.75 -4.69
N ARG A 63 11.20 0.25 -3.78
CA ARG A 63 10.13 1.03 -3.15
C ARG A 63 10.67 2.20 -2.33
N LEU A 64 11.70 1.97 -1.51
CA LEU A 64 12.33 3.00 -0.68
C LEU A 64 13.08 4.03 -1.55
N THR A 65 13.71 3.63 -2.66
CA THR A 65 14.31 4.57 -3.62
C THR A 65 13.24 5.49 -4.23
N GLY A 66 12.06 4.95 -4.55
CA GLY A 66 10.93 5.77 -5.02
C GLY A 66 10.44 6.78 -3.99
N VAL A 67 10.49 6.43 -2.70
CA VAL A 67 10.17 7.35 -1.60
C VAL A 67 11.22 8.45 -1.49
N VAL A 68 12.52 8.12 -1.45
CA VAL A 68 13.63 9.10 -1.36
C VAL A 68 13.64 10.05 -2.55
N ARG A 69 13.37 9.55 -3.76
CA ARG A 69 13.38 10.37 -4.99
C ARG A 69 12.19 11.36 -5.05
N GLY A 70 11.30 11.35 -4.06
CA GLY A 70 10.10 12.15 -4.05
C GLY A 70 9.02 11.45 -4.85
N GLY A 71 8.07 10.86 -4.12
CA GLY A 71 6.87 10.21 -4.66
C GLY A 71 5.91 11.18 -5.35
N ARG A 72 6.36 11.92 -6.35
CA ARG A 72 5.50 12.52 -7.37
C ARG A 72 5.59 11.63 -8.60
N PRO A 73 4.59 10.79 -8.86
CA PRO A 73 4.44 10.19 -10.18
C PRO A 73 4.51 11.31 -11.23
N PRO A 74 5.11 11.09 -12.42
CA PRO A 74 5.15 12.10 -13.48
C PRO A 74 3.74 12.50 -13.95
N TYR A 75 2.71 11.76 -13.56
CA TYR A 75 1.32 12.11 -13.74
C TYR A 75 0.74 12.64 -12.42
N PRO A 76 0.12 13.84 -12.38
CA PRO A 76 -0.71 14.19 -11.24
C PRO A 76 -1.81 13.13 -11.16
N ASP A 77 -1.91 12.45 -10.02
CA ASP A 77 -3.08 11.65 -9.72
C ASP A 77 -4.29 12.61 -9.83
N GLY A 78 -5.08 12.44 -10.89
CA GLY A 78 -6.23 13.28 -11.21
C GLY A 78 -7.38 13.17 -10.19
N ARG A 79 -7.13 12.59 -9.00
CA ARG A 79 -8.03 12.63 -7.86
C ARG A 79 -7.49 13.57 -6.79
N THR A 80 -7.37 14.84 -7.14
CA THR A 80 -7.98 15.82 -6.24
C THR A 80 -9.48 15.57 -6.28
N VAL A 81 -9.97 14.73 -5.38
CA VAL A 81 -11.35 14.84 -4.90
C VAL A 81 -11.41 16.17 -4.15
N THR A 82 -11.50 17.27 -4.89
CA THR A 82 -12.16 18.47 -4.42
C THR A 82 -13.61 18.04 -4.20
N ARG A 83 -13.89 17.59 -2.97
CA ARG A 83 -15.24 17.59 -2.43
C ARG A 83 -15.81 19.00 -2.65
N PRO A 84 -16.80 19.22 -3.52
CA PRO A 84 -17.47 20.51 -3.55
C PRO A 84 -18.17 20.71 -2.19
N PRO A 85 -17.97 21.85 -1.51
CA PRO A 85 -18.82 22.19 -0.38
C PRO A 85 -20.22 22.55 -0.92
N GLY A 86 -21.25 21.86 -0.43
CA GLY A 86 -22.64 22.28 -0.60
C GLY A 86 -23.35 21.71 -1.83
N SER A 87 -23.80 20.46 -1.73
CA SER A 87 -25.04 20.06 -2.41
C SER A 87 -26.22 20.70 -1.67
N SER A 88 -26.43 21.99 -1.88
CA SER A 88 -27.74 22.61 -1.71
C SER A 88 -28.59 22.13 -2.88
N LEU A 89 -29.27 21.00 -2.70
CA LEU A 89 -30.38 20.59 -3.56
C LEU A 89 -31.52 21.60 -3.36
N THR A 90 -31.45 22.71 -4.09
CA THR A 90 -32.59 23.61 -4.32
C THR A 90 -32.85 23.66 -5.81
N ALA A 91 -33.65 22.69 -6.26
CA ALA A 91 -34.53 22.85 -7.40
C ALA A 91 -35.90 22.29 -6.99
N PRO A 92 -36.98 23.07 -7.09
CA PRO A 92 -38.27 22.73 -6.49
C PRO A 92 -38.95 21.57 -7.24
N HIS A 93 -39.34 20.55 -6.48
CA HIS A 93 -40.33 19.56 -6.92
C HIS A 93 -41.68 20.28 -7.10
N ARG A 94 -41.96 20.74 -8.32
CA ARG A 94 -43.29 21.25 -8.67
C ARG A 94 -44.25 20.07 -8.77
N ARG A 95 -44.93 19.84 -7.64
CA ARG A 95 -46.21 19.16 -7.40
C ARG A 95 -46.78 18.28 -8.52
N ALA A 96 -46.95 17.00 -8.19
CA ALA A 96 -47.93 16.12 -8.81
C ALA A 96 -49.36 16.59 -8.52
N PRO A 97 -50.31 16.47 -9.47
CA PRO A 97 -51.73 16.43 -9.13
C PRO A 97 -52.14 15.00 -8.74
N ALA A 98 -52.88 14.94 -7.64
CA ALA A 98 -53.55 13.75 -7.11
C ALA A 98 -54.76 13.36 -7.98
N ALA A 99 -54.92 12.06 -8.22
CA ALA A 99 -56.20 11.40 -8.45
C ALA A 99 -55.97 9.89 -8.24
N ALA A 100 -56.29 9.39 -7.06
CA ALA A 100 -57.57 8.76 -6.75
C ALA A 100 -57.44 7.24 -6.81
N THR A 101 -57.09 6.67 -5.65
CA THR A 101 -57.37 5.28 -5.30
C THR A 101 -58.86 5.03 -5.45
N THR A 102 -59.24 4.04 -6.25
CA THR A 102 -60.52 3.34 -6.10
C THR A 102 -60.24 1.91 -5.61
N PRO A 103 -61.02 1.40 -4.65
CA PRO A 103 -60.76 0.12 -3.99
C PRO A 103 -61.30 -1.08 -4.79
N ILE A 104 -60.65 -2.23 -4.61
CA ILE A 104 -61.12 -3.55 -5.02
C ILE A 104 -62.07 -4.07 -3.92
N GLY A 105 -63.34 -4.35 -4.25
CA GLY A 105 -64.26 -5.05 -3.36
C GLY A 105 -65.74 -5.05 -3.81
N MET A 106 -66.22 -6.26 -4.17
CA MET A 106 -67.56 -6.72 -4.59
C MET A 106 -68.01 -6.44 -6.03
#